data_AF-A0A2P4RDS7-F1
#
_entry.id   AF-A0A2P4RDS7-F1
#
_cell.length_a   1.000
_cell.length_b   1.000
_cell.length_c   1.000
_cell.angle_alpha   90.00
_cell.angle_beta   90.00
_cell.angle_gamma   90.00
#
_symmetry.space_group_name_H-M   'P 1'
#
loop_
_entity.id
_entity.type
_entity.pdbx_description
1 polymer ?
#
loop_
_entity_poly.entity_id
_entity_poly.type
_entity_poly.pdbx_seq_one_letter_code
_entity_poly.pdbx_strand_id
1 'polypeptide(L)'
;MHKICGDVEIVPRVVPAGGRGWEARVEVVFRGAEGQSLSGSQPVRPGCTFGSPREAMDAALLHGQRLLREWVRGTTPQAEVAT
;
A
#
# COMPACT_ATOMS: atom_id res chain seq x y z
N MET A 1 -15.88 -21.59 2.76
CA MET A 1 -14.86 -20.52 2.87
C MET A 1 -13.68 -20.96 2.01
N HIS A 2 -13.34 -20.25 0.94
CA HIS A 2 -12.19 -20.59 0.11
C HIS A 2 -10.93 -20.00 0.74
N LYS A 3 -9.95 -20.84 1.05
CA LYS A 3 -8.65 -20.40 1.58
C LYS A 3 -7.77 -20.00 0.40
N ILE A 4 -7.31 -18.75 0.41
CA ILE A 4 -6.31 -18.27 -0.54
C ILE A 4 -4.94 -18.43 0.13
N CYS A 5 -4.01 -19.12 -0.52
CA CYS A 5 -2.66 -19.41 -0.02
C CYS A 5 -1.61 -18.81 -0.96
N GLY A 6 -0.63 -18.10 -0.41
CA GLY A 6 0.45 -17.49 -1.17
C GLY A 6 1.25 -16.50 -0.33
N ASP A 7 2.24 -15.89 -0.97
CA ASP A 7 3.07 -14.85 -0.38
C ASP A 7 2.48 -13.47 -0.65
N VAL A 8 2.63 -12.57 0.32
CA VAL A 8 2.24 -11.16 0.22
C VAL A 8 3.48 -10.29 0.40
N GLU A 9 3.71 -9.41 -0.56
CA GLU A 9 4.75 -8.40 -0.53
C GLU A 9 4.12 -7.01 -0.50
N ILE A 10 4.63 -6.17 0.40
CA ILE A 10 4.30 -4.75 0.49
C ILE A 10 5.50 -3.96 0.00
N VAL A 11 5.32 -3.24 -1.09
CA VAL A 11 6.40 -2.51 -1.76
C VAL A 11 6.14 -1.01 -1.68
N PRO A 12 6.87 -0.27 -0.83
CA PRO A 12 6.83 1.18 -0.77
C PRO A 12 7.26 1.80 -2.11
N ARG A 13 6.55 2.83 -2.52
CA ARG A 13 6.79 3.57 -3.76
C ARG A 13 6.68 5.06 -3.52
N VAL A 14 7.47 5.79 -4.29
CA VAL A 14 7.48 7.25 -4.29
C VAL A 14 7.37 7.71 -5.73
N VAL A 15 6.35 8.54 -6.01
CA VAL A 15 6.06 9.03 -7.37
C VAL A 15 6.14 10.57 -7.37
N PRO A 16 6.81 11.20 -8.35
CA PRO A 16 6.75 12.64 -8.51
C PRO A 16 5.32 13.11 -8.76
N ALA A 17 4.83 14.09 -7.99
CA ALA A 17 3.50 14.68 -8.12
C ALA A 17 3.53 16.02 -8.88
N GLY A 18 4.49 16.18 -9.79
CA GLY A 18 4.79 17.45 -10.47
C GLY A 18 5.28 18.52 -9.49
N GLY A 19 4.88 19.77 -9.69
CA GLY A 19 5.26 20.90 -8.82
C GLY A 19 4.70 20.84 -7.39
N ARG A 20 3.89 19.81 -7.06
CA ARG A 20 3.27 19.64 -5.74
C ARG A 20 4.09 18.81 -4.76
N GLY A 21 5.23 18.27 -5.20
CA GLY A 21 6.12 17.43 -4.37
C GLY A 21 6.03 15.95 -4.74
N TRP A 22 5.96 15.09 -3.73
CA TRP A 22 6.07 13.63 -3.89
C TRP A 22 4.86 12.90 -3.33
N GLU A 23 4.33 11.93 -4.06
CA GLU A 23 3.25 11.06 -3.60
C GLU A 23 3.83 9.76 -3.03
N ALA A 24 3.42 9.40 -1.81
CA ALA A 24 3.75 8.14 -1.19
C ALA A 24 2.69 7.08 -1.54
N ARG A 25 3.12 5.93 -2.04
CA ARG A 25 2.25 4.84 -2.46
C ARG A 25 2.75 3.51 -1.90
N VAL A 26 1.84 2.55 -1.79
CA VAL A 26 2.17 1.16 -1.49
C VAL A 26 1.62 0.30 -2.61
N GLU A 27 2.49 -0.50 -3.22
CA GLU A 27 2.11 -1.62 -4.07
C GLU A 27 1.98 -2.87 -3.20
N VAL A 28 0.83 -3.53 -3.30
CA VAL A 28 0.58 -4.85 -2.72
C VAL A 28 0.73 -5.85 -3.85
N VAL A 29 1.58 -6.86 -3.65
CA VAL A 29 1.74 -7.97 -4.59
C VAL A 29 1.41 -9.27 -3.85
N PHE A 30 0.43 -10.00 -4.36
CA PHE A 30 0.11 -11.34 -3.91
C PHE A 30 0.58 -12.36 -4.94
N ARG A 31 1.40 -13.32 -4.52
CA ARG A 31 1.86 -14.44 -5.35
C ARG A 31 1.23 -15.73 -4.83
N GLY A 32 0.26 -16.26 -5.56
CA GLY A 32 -0.42 -17.51 -5.21
C GLY A 32 0.45 -18.73 -5.49
N ALA A 33 0.17 -19.83 -4.80
CA ALA A 33 0.91 -21.09 -4.94
C ALA A 33 0.87 -21.67 -6.36
N GLU A 34 -0.20 -21.40 -7.12
CA GLU A 34 -0.40 -21.85 -8.51
C GLU A 34 0.34 -20.97 -9.53
N GLY A 35 1.20 -20.04 -9.08
CA GLY A 35 1.95 -19.12 -9.96
C GLY A 35 1.17 -17.88 -10.42
N GLN A 36 -0.09 -17.74 -9.99
CA GLN A 36 -0.89 -16.53 -10.22
C GLN A 36 -0.38 -15.34 -9.40
N SER A 37 -0.35 -14.15 -10.01
CA SER A 37 0.06 -12.91 -9.34
C SER A 37 -1.06 -11.88 -9.43
N LEU A 38 -1.38 -11.24 -8.31
CA LEU A 38 -2.30 -10.11 -8.23
C LEU A 38 -1.53 -8.91 -7.67
N SER A 39 -1.68 -7.74 -8.28
CA SER A 39 -1.08 -6.52 -7.77
C SER A 39 -2.10 -5.39 -7.70
N GLY A 40 -1.94 -4.55 -6.68
CA GLY A 40 -2.72 -3.33 -6.49
C GLY A 40 -1.84 -2.22 -5.97
N SER A 41 -2.06 -0.99 -6.43
CA SER A 41 -1.34 0.19 -5.94
C SER A 41 -2.32 1.13 -5.26
N GLN A 42 -2.02 1.52 -4.03
CA GLN A 42 -2.82 2.51 -3.31
C GLN A 42 -1.97 3.67 -2.83
N PRO A 43 -2.50 4.91 -2.86
CA PRO A 43 -1.86 6.02 -2.18
C PRO A 43 -1.88 5.80 -0.66
N VAL A 44 -0.80 6.14 0.02
CA VAL A 44 -0.72 6.10 1.50
C VAL A 44 -1.78 7.02 2.11
N ARG A 45 -2.01 8.17 1.47
CA ARG A 45 -3.06 9.12 1.80
C ARG A 45 -3.51 9.83 0.52
N PRO A 46 -4.75 9.61 0.05
CA PRO A 46 -5.28 10.30 -1.13
C PRO A 46 -5.16 11.82 -0.99
N GLY A 47 -4.65 12.49 -2.03
CA GLY A 47 -4.53 13.96 -2.08
C GLY A 47 -3.40 14.58 -1.25
N CYS A 48 -2.56 13.78 -0.59
CA CYS A 48 -1.43 14.27 0.18
C CYS A 48 -0.11 14.19 -0.61
N THR A 49 0.72 15.24 -0.52
CA THR A 49 2.08 15.25 -1.06
C THR A 49 3.09 15.58 0.02
N PHE A 50 4.32 15.09 -0.15
CA PHE A 50 5.45 15.27 0.74
C PHE A 50 6.48 16.21 0.12
N GLY A 51 7.23 16.92 0.98
CA GLY A 51 8.21 17.91 0.56
C GLY A 51 9.46 17.30 -0.08
N SER A 52 9.77 16.04 0.26
CA SER A 52 10.93 15.32 -0.29
C SER A 52 10.62 13.85 -0.63
N PRO A 53 11.42 13.22 -1.52
CA PRO A 53 11.27 11.78 -1.80
C PRO A 53 11.48 10.91 -0.55
N ARG A 54 12.37 11.36 0.35
CA ARG A 54 12.69 10.64 1.59
C ARG A 54 11.50 10.61 2.53
N GLU A 55 10.87 11.77 2.77
CA GLU A 55 9.65 11.86 3.58
C GLU A 55 8.53 10.98 3.01
N ALA A 56 8.33 11.00 1.69
CA ALA A 56 7.35 10.15 1.02
C ALA A 56 7.66 8.65 1.23
N MET A 57 8.94 8.27 1.15
CA MET A 57 9.35 6.88 1.36
C MET A 57 9.12 6.43 2.80
N ASP A 58 9.49 7.26 3.77
CA ASP A 58 9.29 6.98 5.20
C ASP A 58 7.78 6.83 5.50
N ALA A 59 6.94 7.66 4.90
CA ALA A 59 5.48 7.54 5.01
C ALA A 59 4.96 6.23 4.38
N ALA A 60 5.44 5.84 3.21
CA ALA A 60 5.07 4.59 2.55
C ALA A 60 5.49 3.35 3.35
N LEU A 61 6.70 3.35 3.92
CA LEU A 61 7.19 2.29 4.80
C LEU A 61 6.32 2.14 6.05
N LEU A 62 6.06 3.24 6.76
CA LEU A 62 5.24 3.24 7.98
C LEU A 62 3.81 2.77 7.69
N HIS A 63 3.22 3.23 6.59
CA HIS A 63 1.89 2.80 6.17
C HIS A 63 1.86 1.31 5.82
N GLY A 64 2.83 0.83 5.04
CA GLY A 64 2.94 -0.59 4.68
C GLY A 64 3.07 -1.51 5.90
N GLN A 65 3.88 -1.12 6.89
CA GLN A 65 4.00 -1.86 8.15
C GLN A 65 2.70 -1.89 8.95
N ARG A 66 1.96 -0.78 8.96
CA ARG A 66 0.64 -0.71 9.61
C ARG A 66 -0.36 -1.63 8.92
N LEU A 67 -0.42 -1.60 7.58
CA LEU A 67 -1.30 -2.44 6.78
C LEU A 67 -1.07 -3.93 7.05
N LEU A 68 0.19 -4.38 7.10
CA LEU A 68 0.52 -5.76 7.47
C LEU A 68 0.03 -6.12 8.87
N ARG A 69 0.20 -5.23 9.85
CA ARG A 69 -0.31 -5.46 11.22
C ARG A 69 -1.83 -5.57 11.25
N GLU A 70 -2.54 -4.75 10.48
CA GLU A 70 -4.00 -4.78 10.39
C GLU A 70 -4.49 -6.10 9.76
N TRP A 71 -3.84 -6.56 8.69
CA TRP A 71 -4.17 -7.84 8.06
C TRP A 71 -3.93 -9.03 8.99
N VAL A 72 -2.80 -9.05 9.71
CA VAL A 72 -2.52 -10.10 10.70
C VAL A 72 -3.55 -10.10 11.83
N ARG A 73 -4.08 -8.94 12.21
CA ARG A 73 -5.12 -8.80 13.24
C ARG A 73 -6.53 -9.12 12.73
N GLY A 74 -6.72 -9.32 11.42
CA GLY A 74 -8.05 -9.52 10.84
C GLY A 74 -8.92 -8.25 10.85
N THR A 75 -8.32 -7.07 11.08
CA THR A 75 -9.03 -5.79 10.93
C THR A 75 -9.05 -5.43 9.45
N THR A 76 -10.23 -5.46 8.84
CA THR A 76 -10.42 -4.91 7.49
C THR A 76 -10.28 -3.39 7.54
N PRO A 77 -9.46 -2.77 6.67
CA PRO A 77 -9.44 -1.33 6.55
C PRO A 77 -10.84 -0.87 6.15
N GLN A 78 -11.43 0.03 6.93
CA GLN A 78 -12.69 0.66 6.60
C GLN A 78 -12.42 1.57 5.38
N ALA A 79 -12.71 1.06 4.18
CA ALA A 79 -12.82 1.90 3.01
C ALA A 79 -14.00 2.84 3.26
N GLU A 80 -13.72 4.11 3.61
CA GLU A 80 -14.73 5.15 3.54
C GLU A 80 -15.18 5.26 2.09
N VAL A 81 -16.30 4.63 1.79
CA VAL A 81 -17.04 4.87 0.56
C VAL A 81 -17.64 6.26 0.72
N ALA A 82 -17.00 7.27 0.13
CA ALA A 82 -17.59 8.58 -0.03
C ALA A 82 -18.90 8.39 -0.83
N THR A 83 -20.02 8.72 -0.17
CA THR A 83 -21.38 8.70 -0.74
C THR A 83 -21.65 10.01 -1.45
#